data_AF-I1ZIY1-F1
#
_entry.id   AF-I1ZIY1-F1
#
_cell.length_a   1.000
_cell.length_b   1.000
_cell.length_c   1.000
_cell.angle_alpha   90.00
_cell.angle_beta   90.00
_cell.angle_gamma   90.00
#
_symmetry.space_group_name_H-M   'P 1'
#
loop_
_entity.id
_entity.type
_entity.pdbx_description
1 polymer ?
#
loop_
_entity_poly.entity_id
_entity_poly.type
_entity_poly.pdbx_seq_one_letter_code
_entity_poly.pdbx_strand_id
1 'polypeptide(L)' 'AYGMREFKVKKGDEVTLILTNLDKVEDLTHGFAIPKYDINFIVNPQETKSVTFKADKPGVYWCYCTH' A
#
# COMPACT_ATOMS: atom_id res chain seq x y z
N ALA A 1 -8.47 1.83 8.77
CA ALA A 1 -7.79 0.51 8.64
C ALA A 1 -7.89 0.04 7.18
N TYR A 2 -6.91 -0.70 6.67
CA TYR A 2 -7.02 -1.25 5.31
C TYR A 2 -8.14 -2.29 5.22
N GLY A 3 -8.89 -2.26 4.11
CA GLY A 3 -9.94 -3.24 3.83
C GLY A 3 -9.38 -4.65 3.58
N MET A 4 -8.17 -4.74 3.03
CA MET A 4 -7.46 -6.00 2.80
C MET A 4 -6.34 -6.14 3.83
N ARG A 5 -6.36 -7.23 4.60
CA ARG A 5 -5.36 -7.50 5.65
C ARG A 5 -4.16 -8.28 5.14
N GLU A 6 -4.35 -9.09 4.11
CA GLU A 6 -3.32 -9.84 3.42
C GLU A 6 -3.73 -10.13 1.97
N PHE A 7 -2.74 -10.33 1.11
CA PHE A 7 -2.92 -10.82 -0.25
C PHE A 7 -1.72 -11.68 -0.65
N LYS A 8 -1.93 -12.60 -1.59
CA LYS A 8 -0.89 -13.51 -2.10
C LYS A 8 -0.64 -13.20 -3.56
N VAL A 9 0.64 -13.09 -3.91
CA VAL A 9 1.15 -12.93 -5.27
C VAL A 9 2.24 -13.96 -5.51
N LYS A 10 2.61 -14.19 -6.77
CA LYS A 10 3.72 -15.06 -7.13
C LYS A 10 5.01 -14.23 -7.23
N LYS A 11 6.13 -14.89 -6.94
CA LYS A 11 7.45 -14.30 -7.20
C LYS A 11 7.56 -13.97 -8.69
N GLY A 12 7.91 -12.73 -8.99
CA GLY A 12 8.09 -12.22 -10.34
C GLY A 12 6.88 -11.49 -10.92
N ASP A 13 5.72 -11.53 -10.26
CA ASP A 13 4.55 -10.77 -10.68
C ASP A 13 4.85 -9.26 -10.66
N GLU A 14 4.31 -8.56 -11.66
CA GLU A 14 4.18 -7.11 -11.63
C GLU A 14 2.89 -6.77 -10.89
N VAL A 15 3.03 -6.09 -9.76
CA VAL A 15 1.95 -5.81 -8.83
C VAL A 15 1.71 -4.32 -8.81
N THR A 16 0.49 -3.91 -9.14
CA THR A 16 0.01 -2.54 -8.92
C THR A 16 -0.89 -2.52 -7.70
N LEU A 17 -0.47 -1.77 -6.68
CA LEU A 17 -1.29 -1.48 -5.52
C LEU A 17 -2.03 -0.18 -5.77
N ILE A 18 -3.34 -0.18 -5.56
CA ILE A 18 -4.21 0.99 -5.68
C ILE A 18 -4.91 1.15 -4.34
N LEU A 19 -4.71 2.31 -3.71
CA LEU A 19 -5.23 2.61 -2.39
C LEU A 19 -6.07 3.89 -2.46
N THR A 20 -7.32 3.79 -2.02
CA THR A 20 -8.23 4.91 -1.84
C THR A 20 -8.47 5.13 -0.35
N ASN A 21 -8.25 6.35 0.13
CA ASN A 21 -8.63 6.75 1.48
C ASN A 21 -10.10 7.19 1.48
N LEU A 22 -10.96 6.43 2.17
CA LEU A 22 -12.40 6.68 2.22
C LEU A 22 -12.83 7.54 3.42
N ASP A 23 -11.89 7.97 4.27
CA ASP A 23 -12.20 8.83 5.40
C ASP A 23 -12.70 10.19 4.94
N LYS A 24 -13.62 10.75 5.73
CA LYS A 24 -14.29 12.03 5.46
C LYS A 24 -13.83 13.15 6.41
N VAL A 25 -12.92 12.82 7.32
CA VAL A 25 -12.37 13.76 8.28
C VAL A 25 -11.17 14.45 7.62
N GLU A 26 -11.18 15.77 7.64
CA GLU A 26 -10.07 16.59 7.14
C GLU A 26 -8.77 16.24 7.89
N ASP A 27 -7.65 16.31 7.18
CA ASP A 27 -6.30 15.98 7.67
C ASP A 27 -6.12 14.57 8.28
N LEU A 28 -7.09 13.67 8.09
CA LEU A 28 -6.95 12.25 8.46
C LEU A 28 -6.17 11.48 7.37
N THR A 29 -4.91 11.87 7.19
CA THR A 29 -4.00 11.27 6.22
C THR A 29 -3.58 9.87 6.64
N HIS A 30 -3.58 8.95 5.69
CA HIS A 30 -2.95 7.62 5.85
C HIS A 30 -1.68 7.56 5.00
N GLY A 31 -0.84 6.58 5.30
CA GLY A 31 0.25 6.19 4.40
C GLY A 31 0.16 4.73 4.00
N PHE A 32 1.08 4.29 3.15
CA PHE A 32 1.27 2.89 2.82
C PHE A 32 2.75 2.64 2.54
N ALA A 33 3.34 1.68 3.27
CA ALA A 33 4.74 1.34 3.11
C ALA A 33 5.00 -0.16 2.99
N ILE A 34 5.97 -0.51 2.15
CA ILE A 34 6.60 -1.83 2.09
C ILE A 34 8.13 -1.64 2.09
N PRO A 35 8.80 -1.64 3.26
CA PRO A 35 10.19 -1.21 3.37
C PRO A 35 11.18 -1.99 2.49
N LYS A 36 10.96 -3.29 2.29
CA LYS A 36 11.86 -4.13 1.48
C LYS A 36 11.74 -3.90 -0.02
N TYR A 37 10.74 -3.13 -0.45
CA TYR A 37 10.53 -2.74 -1.85
C TYR A 37 10.69 -1.22 -2.06
N ASP A 38 11.15 -0.48 -1.05
CA ASP A 38 11.31 0.98 -1.08
C ASP A 38 10.01 1.72 -1.49
N ILE A 39 8.88 1.19 -1.01
CA ILE A 39 7.57 1.78 -1.25
C ILE A 39 7.19 2.54 0.02
N ASN A 40 6.93 3.84 -0.13
CA ASN A 40 6.31 4.69 0.88
C ASN A 40 5.59 5.87 0.20
N PHE A 41 4.29 6.00 0.45
CA PHE A 41 3.53 7.17 0.00
C PHE A 41 2.39 7.49 0.98
N ILE A 42 1.94 8.75 0.96
CA ILE A 42 0.75 9.21 1.70
C ILE A 42 -0.48 9.23 0.79
N VAL A 43 -1.67 9.06 1.38
CA VAL A 43 -2.97 9.18 0.72
C VAL A 43 -3.91 9.99 1.61
N ASN A 44 -4.24 11.20 1.16
CA ASN A 44 -5.12 12.12 1.90
C ASN A 44 -6.59 11.67 1.82
N PRO A 45 -7.48 12.16 2.71
CA PRO A 45 -8.91 11.88 2.65
C PRO A 45 -9.49 12.07 1.23
N GLN A 46 -10.25 11.08 0.75
CA GLN A 46 -10.84 11.01 -0.60
C GLN A 46 -9.85 10.87 -1.76
N GLU A 47 -8.54 10.81 -1.51
CA GLU A 47 -7.53 10.60 -2.54
C GLU A 47 -7.40 9.12 -2.92
N THR A 48 -7.02 8.86 -4.17
CA THR A 48 -6.54 7.55 -4.63
C THR A 48 -5.11 7.66 -5.12
N LYS A 49 -4.23 6.78 -4.66
CA LYS A 49 -2.86 6.65 -5.16
C LYS A 49 -2.56 5.22 -5.57
N SER A 50 -1.60 5.07 -6.46
CA SER A 50 -1.09 3.77 -6.86
C SER A 50 0.42 3.73 -6.96
N VAL A 51 0.95 2.52 -6.82
CA VAL A 51 2.36 2.20 -7.06
C VAL A 51 2.44 0.85 -7.75
N THR A 52 3.31 0.74 -8.75
CA THR A 52 3.62 -0.52 -9.43
C THR A 52 5.02 -0.95 -9.06
N PHE A 53 5.18 -2.21 -8.68
CA PHE A 53 6.46 -2.80 -8.34
C PHE A 53 6.50 -4.27 -8.75
N LYS A 54 7.72 -4.81 -8.88
CA LYS A 54 7.92 -6.23 -9.14
C LYS A 54 8.06 -6.98 -7.81
N ALA A 55 7.24 -8.00 -7.58
CA ALA A 55 7.36 -8.88 -6.41
C ALA A 55 8.50 -9.90 -6.60
N ASP A 56 9.73 -9.42 -6.69
CA ASP A 56 10.89 -10.22 -7.10
C ASP A 56 11.54 -11.06 -5.99
N LYS A 57 11.18 -10.83 -4.73
CA LYS A 57 11.72 -11.54 -3.56
C LYS A 57 10.64 -12.44 -2.93
N PRO A 58 10.93 -13.74 -2.69
CA PRO A 58 10.00 -14.63 -2.01
C PRO A 58 9.96 -14.38 -0.51
N GLY A 59 8.79 -14.54 0.11
CA GLY A 59 8.62 -14.44 1.57
C GLY A 59 7.36 -13.68 1.97
N VAL A 60 7.27 -13.34 3.26
CA VAL A 60 6.22 -12.49 3.80
C VAL A 60 6.76 -11.06 3.91
N TYR A 61 6.01 -10.11 3.39
CA TYR A 61 6.35 -8.68 3.43
C TYR A 61 5.20 -7.92 4.07
N TRP A 62 5.50 -7.23 5.16
CA TRP A 62 4.53 -6.42 5.87
C TRP A 62 4.24 -5.13 5.10
N CYS A 63 2.96 -4.85 4.96
CA CYS A 63 2.45 -3.56 4.53
C CYS A 63 1.84 -2.87 5.75
N TYR A 64 2.13 -1.59 5.97
CA TYR A 64 1.59 -0.88 7.12
C TYR A 64 1.36 0.61 6.83
N CYS A 65 0.49 1.20 7.63
CA CYS A 65 0.20 2.62 7.60
C CYS A 65 1.32 3.37 8.32
N THR A 66 1.89 4.38 7.67
CA THR A 66 2.97 5.21 8.24
C THR A 66 2.47 6.42 9.01
N HIS A 67 1.14 6.64 9.05
CA HIS A 67 0.44 7.73 9.70
C HIS A 67 -0.75 7.14 10.48
#